data_AF-A0A1V5GN45-F1
#
_entry.id   AF-A0A1V5GN45-F1
#
_cell.length_a   1.000
_cell.length_b   1.000
_cell.length_c   1.000
_cell.angle_alpha   90.00
_cell.angle_beta   90.00
_cell.angle_gamma   90.00
#
_symmetry.space_group_name_H-M   'P 1'
#
loop_
_entity.id
_entity.type
_entity.pdbx_description
1 polymer ?
#
loop_
_entity_poly.entity_id
_entity_poly.type
_entity_poly.pdbx_seq_one_letter_code
_entity_poly.pdbx_strand_id
1 'polypeptide(L)'
;MRAKWAEWEVAAVINGTEGTNYTEVKAWAMNHTAWPARVAKDVEYKYFFDVSDVLAAGLSIDDIKVEGESQQYKEGEQGYATVSGPYKYEGDATGNTYYALIKFEDGRAIQPTGQSEHRDEVQFRISIPDAVDGQAVPAGAWDTSNDWSYLGGLAKATDLKKADSINEHIPMYVNGELAWGEEPDGTKFVAKPNTKDGKGSTDPQPTPSVTTTTSTATTSSATTTATTSATVQSTEGTTTTSGQGGSNSERVTLWGDANCDKAVDVSDAVIIMQSIANPSKYKLTDEGKANGDVNKNGDGITGADALSIQKYKLNLITELPESYN
;
A
#
# COMPACT_ATOMS: atom_id res chain seq x y z
N MET A 1 -3.35 -19.58 -10.79
CA MET A 1 -2.39 -18.76 -11.56
C MET A 1 -1.55 -18.00 -10.53
N ARG A 2 -0.23 -17.90 -10.66
CA ARG A 2 0.57 -17.06 -9.75
C ARG A 2 0.28 -15.58 -10.03
N ALA A 3 0.38 -14.72 -9.01
CA ALA A 3 0.30 -13.28 -9.19
C ALA A 3 1.34 -12.85 -10.24
N LYS A 4 0.95 -11.94 -11.14
CA LYS A 4 1.82 -11.48 -12.24
C LYS A 4 2.71 -10.31 -11.85
N TRP A 5 2.42 -9.65 -10.72
CA TRP A 5 3.14 -8.53 -10.13
C TRP A 5 2.95 -8.54 -8.61
N ALA A 6 3.75 -7.73 -7.88
CA ALA A 6 3.56 -7.54 -6.45
C ALA A 6 2.32 -6.68 -6.20
N GLU A 7 1.44 -7.11 -5.28
CA GLU A 7 0.17 -6.42 -5.02
C GLU A 7 0.32 -5.21 -4.09
N TRP A 8 1.36 -5.19 -3.28
CA TRP A 8 1.74 -4.12 -2.37
C TRP A 8 3.20 -3.83 -2.61
N GLU A 9 3.59 -2.55 -2.58
CA GLU A 9 4.97 -2.12 -2.84
C GLU A 9 5.28 -0.84 -2.06
N VAL A 10 6.56 -0.60 -1.76
CA VAL A 10 7.06 0.71 -1.35
C VAL A 10 8.06 1.22 -2.38
N ALA A 11 7.81 2.44 -2.88
CA ALA A 11 8.82 3.21 -3.59
C ALA A 11 9.41 4.26 -2.64
N ALA A 12 10.71 4.51 -2.69
CA ALA A 12 11.35 5.52 -1.86
C ALA A 12 12.50 6.22 -2.59
N VAL A 13 12.68 7.51 -2.27
CA VAL A 13 13.82 8.33 -2.70
C VAL A 13 14.30 9.19 -1.53
N ILE A 14 15.55 9.65 -1.59
CA ILE A 14 16.02 10.71 -0.72
C ILE A 14 15.24 11.99 -1.03
N ASN A 15 14.73 12.65 0.02
CA ASN A 15 14.05 13.93 -0.11
C ASN A 15 15.02 15.06 0.20
N GLY A 16 15.35 15.85 -0.81
CA GLY A 16 16.27 16.99 -0.66
C GLY A 16 17.74 16.58 -0.69
N THR A 17 18.57 17.33 0.03
CA THR A 17 20.01 17.07 0.13
C THR A 17 20.28 16.23 1.37
N GLU A 18 21.10 15.18 1.22
CA GLU A 18 21.55 14.36 2.34
C GLU A 18 22.27 15.23 3.39
N GLY A 19 21.83 15.08 4.63
CA GLY A 19 22.45 15.75 5.77
C GLY A 19 23.59 14.92 6.36
N THR A 20 24.47 15.57 7.12
CA THR A 20 25.50 14.87 7.90
C THR A 20 24.99 14.32 9.23
N ASN A 21 23.73 14.58 9.57
CA ASN A 21 23.08 14.20 10.83
C ASN A 21 21.62 13.75 10.64
N TYR A 22 21.17 13.54 9.41
CA TYR A 22 19.82 13.06 9.14
C TYR A 22 19.72 12.34 7.80
N THR A 23 18.71 11.48 7.71
CA THR A 23 18.17 10.95 6.47
C THR A 23 16.72 11.37 6.35
N GLU A 24 16.37 12.09 5.27
CA GLU A 24 14.99 12.41 4.95
C GLU A 24 14.54 11.63 3.72
N VAL A 25 13.43 10.92 3.87
CA VAL A 25 12.92 9.96 2.89
C VAL A 25 11.55 10.44 2.44
N LYS A 26 11.32 10.38 1.12
CA LYS A 26 9.98 10.46 0.54
C LYS A 26 9.61 9.07 0.05
N ALA A 27 8.52 8.52 0.57
CA ALA A 27 8.08 7.17 0.24
C ALA A 27 6.64 7.15 -0.26
N TRP A 28 6.37 6.29 -1.25
CA TRP A 28 5.03 5.89 -1.65
C TRP A 28 4.72 4.49 -1.12
N ALA A 29 3.69 4.38 -0.29
CA ALA A 29 3.03 3.09 -0.07
C ALA A 29 2.05 2.86 -1.22
N MET A 30 2.08 1.68 -1.84
CA MET A 30 1.33 1.41 -3.08
C MET A 30 0.45 0.16 -2.96
N ASN A 31 -0.75 0.23 -3.53
CA ASN A 31 -1.71 -0.88 -3.62
C ASN A 31 -2.08 -1.13 -5.09
N HIS A 32 -1.62 -2.26 -5.62
CA HIS A 32 -1.92 -2.80 -6.95
C HIS A 32 -2.62 -4.16 -6.88
N THR A 33 -3.34 -4.41 -5.77
CA THR A 33 -4.06 -5.67 -5.57
C THR A 33 -5.01 -5.96 -6.73
N ALA A 34 -5.05 -7.22 -7.15
CA ALA A 34 -5.87 -7.68 -8.26
C ALA A 34 -6.42 -9.11 -8.07
N TRP A 35 -6.01 -9.83 -7.02
CA TRP A 35 -6.43 -11.21 -6.78
C TRP A 35 -6.93 -11.53 -5.36
N PRO A 36 -8.07 -10.95 -4.93
CA PRO A 36 -8.82 -9.91 -5.60
C PRO A 36 -8.24 -8.52 -5.32
N ALA A 37 -8.65 -7.55 -6.14
CA ALA A 37 -8.47 -6.15 -5.82
C ALA A 37 -9.21 -5.83 -4.50
N ARG A 38 -8.54 -5.13 -3.59
CA ARG A 38 -8.98 -4.94 -2.21
C ARG A 38 -8.37 -3.69 -1.60
N VAL A 39 -8.96 -3.26 -0.49
CA VAL A 39 -8.43 -2.20 0.37
C VAL A 39 -8.18 -2.76 1.76
N ALA A 40 -7.24 -2.16 2.49
CA ALA A 40 -6.93 -2.55 3.86
C ALA A 40 -6.87 -1.31 4.75
N LYS A 41 -7.41 -1.42 5.97
CA LYS A 41 -7.33 -0.33 6.96
C LYS A 41 -5.96 -0.31 7.62
N ASP A 42 -5.50 -1.47 8.05
CA ASP A 42 -4.25 -1.60 8.79
C ASP A 42 -3.11 -1.80 7.79
N VAL A 43 -2.47 -0.69 7.40
CA VAL A 43 -1.31 -0.66 6.50
C VAL A 43 -0.17 0.06 7.22
N GLU A 44 1.01 -0.53 7.22
CA GLU A 44 2.21 0.08 7.79
C GLU A 44 3.47 -0.38 7.04
N TYR A 45 4.53 0.40 7.07
CA TYR A 45 5.84 0.00 6.58
C TYR A 45 6.95 0.47 7.52
N LYS A 46 8.10 -0.19 7.44
CA LYS A 46 9.23 0.05 8.34
C LYS A 46 10.46 0.47 7.54
N TYR A 47 11.10 1.56 7.97
CA TYR A 47 12.41 1.96 7.49
C TYR A 47 13.47 1.60 8.53
N PHE A 48 14.38 0.69 8.20
CA PHE A 48 15.42 0.16 9.06
C PHE A 48 16.75 0.90 8.88
N PHE A 49 17.38 1.22 9.99
CA PHE A 49 18.69 1.88 10.08
C PHE A 49 19.51 1.28 11.22
N ASP A 50 20.83 1.39 11.12
CA ASP A 50 21.78 0.91 12.11
C ASP A 50 22.24 2.08 13.01
N VAL A 51 22.37 1.83 14.32
CA VAL A 51 22.75 2.86 15.30
C VAL A 51 24.16 2.68 15.85
N SER A 52 24.95 1.75 15.31
CA SER A 52 26.30 1.46 15.81
C SER A 52 27.21 2.68 15.76
N ASP A 53 27.11 3.51 14.71
CA ASP A 53 27.88 4.75 14.56
C ASP A 53 27.43 5.84 15.55
N VAL A 54 26.12 5.93 15.80
CA VAL A 54 25.53 6.83 16.81
C VAL A 54 26.07 6.46 18.20
N LEU A 55 26.04 5.17 18.55
CA LEU A 55 26.54 4.68 19.83
C LEU A 55 28.06 4.83 19.95
N ALA A 56 28.82 4.60 18.87
CA ALA A 56 30.27 4.79 18.83
C ALA A 56 30.67 6.26 19.00
N ALA A 57 29.83 7.19 18.54
CA ALA A 57 29.98 8.62 18.76
C ALA A 57 29.63 9.08 20.19
N GLY A 58 29.17 8.15 21.06
CA GLY A 58 28.81 8.42 22.45
C GLY A 58 27.40 8.98 22.64
N LEU A 59 26.57 8.95 21.59
CA LEU A 59 25.15 9.29 21.68
C LEU A 59 24.36 8.06 22.15
N SER A 60 23.12 8.32 22.55
CA SER A 60 22.14 7.31 22.95
C SER A 60 21.01 7.21 21.93
N ILE A 61 20.17 6.19 22.08
CA ILE A 61 18.96 6.04 21.26
C ILE A 61 17.98 7.20 21.49
N ASP A 62 17.96 7.78 22.69
CA ASP A 62 17.09 8.92 23.03
C ASP A 62 17.50 10.21 22.30
N ASP A 63 18.72 10.27 21.77
CA ASP A 63 19.18 11.38 20.93
C ASP A 63 18.69 11.25 19.48
N ILE A 64 18.15 10.09 19.08
CA ILE A 64 17.62 9.88 17.73
C ILE A 64 16.17 10.34 17.68
N LYS A 65 15.87 11.23 16.75
CA LYS A 65 14.51 11.72 16.48
C LYS A 65 13.98 11.14 15.19
N VAL A 66 12.80 10.52 15.26
CA VAL A 66 12.02 10.05 14.12
C VAL A 66 10.78 10.92 14.01
N GLU A 67 10.59 11.60 12.87
CA GLU A 67 9.46 12.51 12.69
C GLU A 67 8.88 12.48 11.26
N GLY A 68 7.58 12.75 11.16
CA GLY A 68 6.90 12.97 9.89
C GLY A 68 7.01 14.43 9.48
N GLU A 69 7.32 14.67 8.21
CA GLU A 69 7.55 16.02 7.67
C GLU A 69 6.35 16.52 6.86
N SER A 70 5.99 15.80 5.80
CA SER A 70 4.90 16.16 4.88
C SER A 70 4.22 14.90 4.36
N GLN A 71 2.93 14.96 4.12
CA GLN A 71 2.15 13.82 3.60
C GLN A 71 0.90 14.31 2.88
N GLN A 72 0.27 13.42 2.11
CA GLN A 72 -0.89 13.76 1.27
C GLN A 72 -2.16 14.10 2.08
N TYR A 73 -2.32 13.49 3.26
CA TYR A 73 -3.52 13.57 4.08
C TYR A 73 -3.25 14.20 5.45
N LYS A 74 -4.30 14.71 6.09
CA LYS A 74 -4.22 15.34 7.42
C LYS A 74 -4.78 14.42 8.49
N GLU A 75 -4.37 14.64 9.75
CA GLU A 75 -4.87 13.88 10.90
C GLU A 75 -6.40 13.75 10.90
N GLY A 76 -6.89 12.52 11.07
CA GLY A 76 -8.31 12.17 10.98
C GLY A 76 -8.85 11.92 9.56
N GLU A 77 -8.07 12.18 8.51
CA GLU A 77 -8.42 11.77 7.14
C GLU A 77 -7.94 10.35 6.84
N GLN A 78 -8.71 9.65 6.01
CA GLN A 78 -8.31 8.36 5.47
C GLN A 78 -7.07 8.54 4.59
N GLY A 79 -5.98 7.83 4.91
CA GLY A 79 -4.65 8.02 4.32
C GLY A 79 -3.67 8.78 5.22
N TYR A 80 -4.11 9.38 6.33
CA TYR A 80 -3.16 9.95 7.27
C TYR A 80 -2.29 8.87 7.91
N ALA A 81 -0.99 9.10 7.92
CA ALA A 81 0.00 8.24 8.55
C ALA A 81 0.63 8.93 9.77
N THR A 82 0.76 8.15 10.83
CA THR A 82 1.64 8.48 11.94
C THR A 82 3.05 7.98 11.63
N VAL A 83 4.04 8.78 12.03
CA VAL A 83 5.47 8.44 11.92
C VAL A 83 6.02 8.39 13.34
N SER A 84 6.63 7.27 13.73
CA SER A 84 7.09 7.07 15.10
C SER A 84 8.32 6.17 15.17
N GLY A 85 9.03 6.22 16.29
CA GLY A 85 10.28 5.50 16.54
C GLY A 85 11.25 6.37 17.34
N PRO A 86 12.53 5.95 17.45
CA PRO A 86 13.08 4.71 16.91
C PRO A 86 12.61 3.47 17.70
N TYR A 87 12.29 2.38 17.00
CA TYR A 87 11.97 1.10 17.64
C TYR A 87 13.09 0.09 17.41
N LYS A 88 13.48 -0.66 18.45
CA LYS A 88 14.49 -1.68 18.32
C LYS A 88 13.98 -2.84 17.45
N TYR A 89 14.80 -3.32 16.53
CA TYR A 89 14.53 -4.54 15.77
C TYR A 89 15.08 -5.76 16.52
N GLU A 90 14.19 -6.61 17.04
CA GLU A 90 14.58 -7.78 17.82
C GLU A 90 15.15 -8.94 16.98
N GLY A 91 15.02 -8.88 15.65
CA GLY A 91 15.59 -9.89 14.74
C GLY A 91 17.10 -9.73 14.51
N ASP A 92 17.69 -8.62 14.93
CA ASP A 92 19.14 -8.38 14.84
C ASP A 92 19.85 -8.78 16.14
N ALA A 93 20.70 -9.80 16.04
CA ALA A 93 21.47 -10.32 17.18
C ALA A 93 22.54 -9.34 17.71
N THR A 94 22.95 -8.35 16.90
CA THR A 94 23.89 -7.31 17.37
C THR A 94 23.19 -6.30 18.27
N GLY A 95 21.88 -6.11 18.07
CA GLY A 95 21.06 -5.14 18.80
C GLY A 95 21.21 -3.70 18.32
N ASN A 96 21.84 -3.49 17.15
CA ASN A 96 22.11 -2.17 16.57
C ASN A 96 21.08 -1.75 15.53
N THR A 97 20.22 -2.67 15.06
CA THR A 97 19.19 -2.34 14.08
C THR A 97 17.97 -1.75 14.76
N TYR A 98 17.54 -0.57 14.30
CA TYR A 98 16.32 0.12 14.71
C TYR A 98 15.47 0.46 13.48
N TYR A 99 14.23 0.87 13.70
CA TYR A 99 13.36 1.30 12.61
C TYR A 99 12.45 2.48 12.97
N ALA A 100 12.14 3.26 11.94
CA ALA A 100 11.00 4.17 11.91
C ALA A 100 9.77 3.40 11.42
N LEU A 101 8.66 3.54 12.13
CA LEU A 101 7.37 2.98 11.75
C LEU A 101 6.50 4.08 11.12
N ILE A 102 6.07 3.82 9.90
CA ILE A 102 5.05 4.64 9.23
C ILE A 102 3.77 3.81 9.21
N LYS A 103 2.77 4.25 9.98
CA LYS A 103 1.51 3.53 10.16
C LYS A 103 0.33 4.41 9.77
N PHE A 104 -0.40 3.97 8.76
CA PHE A 104 -1.63 4.61 8.32
C PHE A 104 -2.74 4.35 9.36
N GLU A 105 -3.39 5.41 9.84
CA GLU A 105 -4.53 5.28 10.76
C GLU A 105 -5.73 4.62 10.06
N ASP A 106 -5.87 4.89 8.76
CA ASP A 106 -6.79 4.22 7.85
C ASP A 106 -6.20 4.17 6.44
N GLY A 107 -5.46 3.09 6.15
CA GLY A 107 -4.79 2.83 4.88
C GLY A 107 -5.73 2.58 3.69
N ARG A 108 -7.06 2.60 3.88
CA ARG A 108 -8.00 2.34 2.77
C ARG A 108 -7.95 3.41 1.68
N ALA A 109 -7.31 4.56 1.93
CA ALA A 109 -7.03 5.56 0.89
C ALA A 109 -6.12 5.01 -0.20
N ILE A 110 -5.25 4.05 0.14
CA ILE A 110 -4.35 3.35 -0.76
C ILE A 110 -5.12 2.20 -1.42
N GLN A 111 -5.64 2.43 -2.61
CA GLN A 111 -6.58 1.52 -3.27
C GLN A 111 -6.33 1.44 -4.78
N PRO A 112 -6.53 0.26 -5.41
CA PRO A 112 -6.15 0.02 -6.81
C PRO A 112 -7.18 0.60 -7.80
N THR A 113 -7.65 1.83 -7.56
CA THR A 113 -8.81 2.40 -8.26
C THR A 113 -8.50 3.56 -9.19
N GLY A 114 -7.27 4.06 -9.19
CA GLY A 114 -6.93 5.24 -9.97
C GLY A 114 -5.47 5.64 -9.88
N GLN A 115 -5.08 6.56 -10.75
CA GLN A 115 -3.69 6.99 -10.85
C GLN A 115 -3.22 7.74 -9.61
N SER A 116 -4.08 8.35 -8.80
CA SER A 116 -3.64 8.96 -7.54
C SER A 116 -3.85 8.03 -6.36
N GLU A 117 -4.95 7.26 -6.40
CA GLU A 117 -5.46 6.46 -5.29
C GLU A 117 -4.64 5.18 -5.06
N HIS A 118 -3.92 4.68 -6.07
CA HIS A 118 -3.10 3.47 -5.92
C HIS A 118 -1.89 3.66 -5.01
N ARG A 119 -1.67 4.87 -4.49
CA ARG A 119 -0.53 5.21 -3.65
C ARG A 119 -0.84 6.32 -2.66
N ASP A 120 -0.01 6.41 -1.63
CA ASP A 120 0.01 7.53 -0.71
C ASP A 120 1.45 7.91 -0.37
N GLU A 121 1.71 9.22 -0.27
CA GLU A 121 3.03 9.78 -0.03
C GLU A 121 3.20 10.23 1.42
N VAL A 122 4.28 9.75 2.04
CA VAL A 122 4.74 10.24 3.34
C VAL A 122 6.22 10.59 3.23
N GLN A 123 6.56 11.79 3.68
CA GLN A 123 7.91 12.29 3.87
C GLN A 123 8.22 12.22 5.36
N PHE A 124 9.33 11.60 5.72
CA PHE A 124 9.76 11.45 7.11
C PHE A 124 11.27 11.60 7.24
N ARG A 125 11.70 11.97 8.44
CA ARG A 125 13.10 12.20 8.77
C ARG A 125 13.51 11.38 9.98
N ILE A 126 14.72 10.85 9.92
CA ILE A 126 15.45 10.29 11.06
C ILE A 126 16.69 11.16 11.24
N SER A 127 16.92 11.66 12.45
CA SER A 127 17.99 12.62 12.71
C SER A 127 18.62 12.45 14.08
N ILE A 128 19.86 12.93 14.21
CA ILE A 128 20.57 13.14 15.47
C ILE A 128 20.83 14.65 15.66
N PRO A 129 20.94 15.14 16.90
CA PRO A 129 21.14 16.57 17.17
C PRO A 129 22.49 17.07 16.63
N ASP A 130 22.58 18.38 16.39
CA ASP A 130 23.86 19.00 16.03
C ASP A 130 24.85 19.04 17.22
N ALA A 131 24.32 19.04 18.45
CA ALA A 131 25.10 19.07 19.69
C ALA A 131 24.35 18.41 20.85
N VAL A 132 25.09 17.76 21.75
CA VAL A 132 24.60 17.20 23.01
C VAL A 132 25.40 17.86 24.15
N ASP A 133 24.70 18.36 25.18
CA ASP A 133 25.32 19.07 26.32
C ASP A 133 26.29 20.20 25.93
N GLY A 134 25.98 20.89 24.84
CA GLY A 134 26.80 22.00 24.32
C GLY A 134 28.09 21.57 23.61
N GLN A 135 28.31 20.26 23.42
CA GLN A 135 29.38 19.72 22.58
C GLN A 135 28.82 19.33 21.21
N ALA A 136 29.50 19.73 20.15
CA ALA A 136 29.13 19.34 18.79
C ALA A 136 29.22 17.82 18.63
N VAL A 137 28.24 17.23 17.94
CA VAL A 137 28.25 15.81 17.63
C VAL A 137 29.42 15.51 16.67
N PRO A 138 30.21 14.43 16.90
CA PRO A 138 31.31 14.06 16.03
C PRO A 138 30.86 13.85 14.57
N ALA A 139 31.72 14.24 13.62
CA ALA A 139 31.48 13.91 12.22
C ALA A 139 31.44 12.39 12.03
N GLY A 140 30.49 11.90 11.23
CA GLY A 140 30.27 10.47 11.02
C GLY A 140 29.42 9.79 12.10
N ALA A 141 28.88 10.53 13.07
CA ALA A 141 27.90 9.98 14.02
C ALA A 141 26.58 9.54 13.35
N TRP A 142 26.32 10.03 12.13
CA TRP A 142 25.27 9.54 11.24
C TRP A 142 25.93 8.98 9.97
N ASP A 143 25.89 7.66 9.80
CA ASP A 143 26.33 6.97 8.59
C ASP A 143 25.18 6.11 8.08
N THR A 144 24.88 6.24 6.79
CA THR A 144 23.81 5.48 6.13
C THR A 144 24.33 4.26 5.38
N SER A 145 25.65 4.07 5.35
CA SER A 145 26.30 3.02 4.56
C SER A 145 25.98 1.59 5.04
N ASN A 146 25.50 1.45 6.27
CA ASN A 146 25.07 0.21 6.92
C ASN A 146 23.55 0.15 7.17
N ASP A 147 22.78 1.18 6.82
CA ASP A 147 21.33 1.21 6.98
C ASP A 147 20.66 0.25 6.00
N TRP A 148 19.96 -0.78 6.51
CA TRP A 148 19.31 -1.80 5.66
C TRP A 148 18.40 -1.19 4.60
N SER A 149 17.51 -0.27 4.99
CA SER A 149 16.58 0.37 4.04
C SER A 149 17.28 1.34 3.08
N TYR A 150 18.41 1.91 3.46
CA TYR A 150 19.22 2.75 2.56
C TYR A 150 19.92 1.91 1.48
N LEU A 151 20.46 0.76 1.89
CA LEU A 151 21.13 -0.22 1.03
C LEU A 151 20.22 -0.83 -0.05
N GLY A 152 18.89 -0.73 0.12
CA GLY A 152 17.89 -1.14 -0.87
C GLY A 152 17.81 -0.26 -2.13
N GLY A 153 18.77 0.65 -2.33
CA GLY A 153 18.93 1.44 -3.55
C GLY A 153 18.58 2.92 -3.42
N LEU A 154 18.33 3.40 -2.19
CA LEU A 154 17.81 4.73 -1.92
C LEU A 154 18.68 5.86 -2.48
N ALA A 155 20.01 5.73 -2.36
CA ALA A 155 20.98 6.69 -2.88
C ALA A 155 20.99 6.84 -4.42
N LYS A 156 20.45 5.85 -5.15
CA LYS A 156 20.42 5.86 -6.62
C LYS A 156 19.08 6.33 -7.17
N ALA A 157 18.01 6.13 -6.41
CA ALA A 157 16.65 6.46 -6.82
C ALA A 157 16.42 7.98 -6.77
N THR A 158 15.91 8.55 -7.86
CA THR A 158 15.68 10.01 -7.98
C THR A 158 14.24 10.39 -8.32
N ASP A 159 13.42 9.42 -8.73
CA ASP A 159 12.03 9.63 -9.12
C ASP A 159 11.20 8.41 -8.69
N LEU A 160 10.20 8.64 -7.83
CA LEU A 160 9.30 7.59 -7.32
C LEU A 160 8.47 6.88 -8.39
N LYS A 161 8.44 7.40 -9.61
CA LYS A 161 7.77 6.76 -10.76
C LYS A 161 8.63 5.73 -11.47
N LYS A 162 9.90 5.57 -11.07
CA LYS A 162 10.86 4.70 -11.75
C LYS A 162 11.07 3.42 -10.97
N ALA A 163 11.35 2.33 -11.69
CA ALA A 163 11.51 1.01 -11.10
C ALA A 163 12.69 0.92 -10.12
N ASP A 164 13.72 1.78 -10.26
CA ASP A 164 14.85 1.86 -9.34
C ASP A 164 14.51 2.52 -8.00
N SER A 165 13.32 3.13 -7.87
CA SER A 165 12.80 3.62 -6.59
C SER A 165 12.06 2.57 -5.77
N ILE A 166 11.68 1.43 -6.37
CA ILE A 166 11.09 0.30 -5.65
C ILE A 166 12.16 -0.31 -4.73
N ASN A 167 11.90 -0.32 -3.42
CA ASN A 167 12.92 -0.62 -2.42
C ASN A 167 12.47 -1.75 -1.47
N GLU A 168 12.75 -3.00 -1.83
CA GLU A 168 12.32 -4.19 -1.07
C GLU A 168 12.86 -4.21 0.38
N HIS A 169 13.84 -3.37 0.72
CA HIS A 169 14.36 -3.25 2.09
C HIS A 169 13.53 -2.30 2.97
N ILE A 170 12.36 -1.82 2.50
CA ILE A 170 11.36 -1.09 3.29
C ILE A 170 10.08 -1.94 3.38
N PRO A 171 10.07 -3.03 4.16
CA PRO A 171 8.96 -3.98 4.13
C PRO A 171 7.64 -3.34 4.57
N MET A 172 6.57 -3.77 3.91
CA MET A 172 5.19 -3.33 4.17
C MET A 172 4.40 -4.48 4.80
N TYR A 173 3.54 -4.12 5.75
CA TYR A 173 2.65 -5.00 6.46
C TYR A 173 1.20 -4.57 6.22
N VAL A 174 0.34 -5.56 6.04
CA VAL A 174 -1.09 -5.37 5.87
C VAL A 174 -1.79 -6.28 6.87
N ASN A 175 -2.68 -5.73 7.70
CA ASN A 175 -3.33 -6.43 8.80
C ASN A 175 -2.33 -7.11 9.78
N GLY A 176 -1.14 -6.54 9.93
CA GLY A 176 -0.07 -7.08 10.78
C GLY A 176 0.75 -8.21 10.15
N GLU A 177 0.45 -8.64 8.92
CA GLU A 177 1.22 -9.64 8.19
C GLU A 177 2.15 -8.99 7.16
N LEU A 178 3.37 -9.52 7.01
CA LEU A 178 4.31 -9.06 5.98
C LEU A 178 3.68 -9.27 4.59
N ALA A 179 3.47 -8.18 3.87
CA ALA A 179 2.80 -8.16 2.57
C ALA A 179 3.76 -7.84 1.42
N TRP A 180 4.94 -7.28 1.71
CA TRP A 180 5.96 -6.98 0.72
C TRP A 180 7.33 -6.74 1.38
N GLY A 181 8.41 -6.97 0.60
CA GLY A 181 9.79 -6.67 0.99
C GLY A 181 10.48 -7.74 1.82
N GLU A 182 11.64 -7.38 2.36
CA GLU A 182 12.54 -8.19 3.16
C GLU A 182 13.01 -7.41 4.41
N GLU A 183 12.90 -8.04 5.57
CA GLU A 183 13.43 -7.56 6.83
C GLU A 183 14.94 -7.85 6.94
N PRO A 184 15.69 -7.13 7.82
CA PRO A 184 17.14 -7.29 7.95
C PRO A 184 17.63 -8.71 8.30
N ASP A 185 16.79 -9.57 8.86
CA ASP A 185 17.14 -10.96 9.20
C ASP A 185 16.94 -11.96 8.03
N GLY A 186 16.50 -11.46 6.87
CA GLY A 186 16.20 -12.24 5.68
C GLY A 186 14.76 -12.76 5.60
N THR A 187 13.92 -12.43 6.58
CA THR A 187 12.47 -12.68 6.51
C THR A 187 11.89 -11.87 5.37
N LYS A 188 11.38 -12.54 4.34
CA LYS A 188 10.83 -11.90 3.15
C LYS A 188 9.42 -12.35 2.84
N PHE A 189 8.69 -11.47 2.18
CA PHE A 189 7.39 -11.80 1.63
C PHE A 189 7.49 -12.90 0.57
N VAL A 190 6.58 -13.89 0.66
CA VAL A 190 6.44 -14.94 -0.35
C VAL A 190 5.00 -14.93 -0.85
N ALA A 191 4.81 -14.49 -2.09
CA ALA A 191 3.50 -14.46 -2.73
C ALA A 191 2.89 -15.87 -2.81
N LYS A 192 1.67 -16.04 -2.28
CA LYS A 192 0.92 -17.29 -2.42
C LYS A 192 0.39 -17.44 -3.86
N PRO A 193 0.36 -18.66 -4.43
CA PRO A 193 -0.28 -18.88 -5.73
C PRO A 193 -1.80 -18.72 -5.61
N ASN A 194 -2.44 -17.97 -6.51
CA ASN A 194 -3.91 -17.93 -6.57
C ASN A 194 -4.43 -19.27 -7.09
N THR A 195 -5.14 -20.02 -6.25
CA THR A 195 -5.89 -21.20 -6.69
C THR A 195 -7.05 -20.75 -7.57
N LYS A 196 -7.29 -21.47 -8.68
CA LYS A 196 -8.32 -21.13 -9.69
C LYS A 196 -9.76 -21.29 -9.16
N ASP A 197 -9.93 -21.83 -7.98
CA ASP A 197 -11.23 -22.11 -7.40
C ASP A 197 -11.60 -20.89 -6.55
N GLY A 198 -12.67 -20.18 -6.92
CA GLY A 198 -13.10 -18.87 -6.38
C GLY A 198 -13.45 -18.80 -4.88
N LYS A 199 -12.76 -19.55 -4.01
CA LYS A 199 -12.67 -19.27 -2.58
C LYS A 199 -11.59 -18.22 -2.37
N GLY A 200 -12.02 -17.02 -2.00
CA GLY A 200 -11.15 -15.86 -1.76
C GLY A 200 -9.92 -16.21 -0.94
N SER A 201 -8.76 -15.74 -1.41
CA SER A 201 -7.53 -15.76 -0.62
C SER A 201 -7.67 -14.73 0.49
N THR A 202 -8.00 -15.19 1.70
CA THR A 202 -7.81 -14.41 2.92
C THR A 202 -6.33 -14.49 3.31
N ASP A 203 -5.65 -13.37 3.13
CA ASP A 203 -4.37 -12.94 3.74
C ASP A 203 -3.07 -13.76 3.52
N PRO A 204 -1.92 -13.08 3.34
CA PRO A 204 -0.62 -13.70 3.25
C PRO A 204 0.04 -13.94 4.63
N GLN A 205 -0.29 -15.06 5.28
CA GLN A 205 0.49 -15.52 6.44
C GLN A 205 2.01 -15.60 6.13
N PRO A 206 2.90 -14.96 6.93
CA PRO A 206 4.34 -15.06 6.77
C PRO A 206 4.81 -16.51 7.01
N THR A 207 5.71 -17.00 6.15
CA THR A 207 6.45 -18.24 6.41
C THR A 207 7.90 -17.85 6.63
N PRO A 208 8.53 -18.17 7.78
CA PRO A 208 9.94 -17.90 7.97
C PRO A 208 10.74 -18.77 6.99
N SER A 209 11.36 -18.14 5.99
CA SER A 209 12.27 -18.82 5.08
C SER A 209 13.69 -18.31 5.34
N VAL A 210 14.39 -19.00 6.25
CA VAL A 210 15.84 -18.87 6.37
C VAL A 210 16.44 -19.34 5.05
N THR A 211 17.08 -18.44 4.28
CA THR A 211 17.74 -18.82 3.02
C THR A 211 19.09 -18.13 2.91
N THR A 212 20.13 -18.95 2.99
CA THR A 212 21.54 -18.64 2.78
C THR A 212 21.78 -18.06 1.38
N THR A 213 22.52 -16.95 1.31
CA THR A 213 22.86 -16.21 0.10
C THR A 213 23.69 -17.01 -0.90
N THR A 214 23.30 -17.01 -2.18
CA THR A 214 24.20 -17.21 -3.33
C THR A 214 23.71 -16.38 -4.51
N SER A 215 24.56 -15.44 -4.95
CA SER A 215 24.27 -14.48 -6.03
C SER A 215 24.30 -15.16 -7.40
N THR A 216 23.37 -14.84 -8.30
CA THR A 216 23.59 -14.96 -9.76
C THR A 216 22.69 -13.98 -10.53
N ALA A 217 23.25 -13.39 -11.60
CA ALA A 217 22.73 -12.28 -12.38
C ALA A 217 21.78 -12.66 -13.55
N THR A 218 21.23 -11.61 -14.20
CA THR A 218 20.50 -11.52 -15.51
C THR A 218 19.00 -11.87 -15.47
N THR A 219 18.04 -11.28 -16.23
CA THR A 219 18.03 -10.49 -17.48
C THR A 219 16.70 -9.69 -17.57
N SER A 220 16.69 -8.55 -18.27
CA SER A 220 15.54 -7.65 -18.46
C SER A 220 14.53 -8.14 -19.51
N SER A 221 13.23 -7.93 -19.25
CA SER A 221 12.13 -8.12 -20.22
C SER A 221 11.20 -6.90 -20.20
N ALA A 222 10.93 -6.35 -21.38
CA ALA A 222 10.13 -5.15 -21.60
C ALA A 222 8.62 -5.44 -21.48
N THR A 223 7.88 -4.56 -20.80
CA THR A 223 6.41 -4.62 -20.69
C THR A 223 5.79 -3.35 -21.29
N THR A 224 4.77 -3.54 -22.13
CA THR A 224 4.06 -2.52 -22.90
C THR A 224 2.90 -1.94 -22.07
N THR A 225 2.89 -0.62 -21.85
CA THR A 225 1.84 0.10 -21.12
C THR A 225 0.73 0.56 -22.07
N ALA A 226 -0.52 0.19 -21.78
CA ALA A 226 -1.70 0.75 -22.42
C ALA A 226 -2.37 1.76 -21.46
N THR A 227 -2.39 3.04 -21.85
CA THR A 227 -2.98 4.14 -21.09
C THR A 227 -4.42 4.37 -21.57
N THR A 228 -5.38 4.43 -20.65
CA THR A 228 -6.73 4.94 -20.94
C THR A 228 -7.16 5.84 -19.79
N SER A 229 -7.19 7.15 -20.06
CA SER A 229 -7.72 8.17 -19.14
C SER A 229 -9.24 8.20 -19.25
N ALA A 230 -9.94 7.90 -18.16
CA ALA A 230 -11.37 8.19 -18.02
C ALA A 230 -11.54 9.44 -17.14
N THR A 231 -12.32 10.41 -17.64
CA THR A 231 -12.65 11.66 -16.94
C THR A 231 -14.03 11.45 -16.33
N VAL A 232 -14.17 11.48 -15.00
CA VAL A 232 -15.45 11.22 -14.32
C VAL A 232 -16.11 12.55 -13.94
N GLN A 233 -17.28 12.81 -14.53
CA GLN A 233 -18.13 13.95 -14.21
C GLN A 233 -19.13 13.53 -13.12
N SER A 234 -18.91 14.01 -11.91
CA SER A 234 -19.81 13.82 -10.77
C SER A 234 -21.03 14.74 -10.91
N THR A 235 -22.23 14.16 -10.87
CA THR A 235 -23.48 14.93 -10.75
C THR A 235 -24.10 14.58 -9.40
N GLU A 236 -24.13 15.56 -8.51
CA GLU A 236 -24.65 15.47 -7.15
C GLU A 236 -26.18 15.31 -7.18
N GLY A 237 -26.68 14.23 -6.58
CA GLY A 237 -28.11 13.94 -6.44
C GLY A 237 -28.41 13.43 -5.03
N THR A 238 -28.76 14.35 -4.13
CA THR A 238 -29.24 14.07 -2.77
C THR A 238 -30.62 13.41 -2.81
N THR A 239 -30.80 12.25 -2.18
CA THR A 239 -32.06 11.88 -1.51
C THR A 239 -31.80 10.83 -0.41
N THR A 240 -32.22 11.16 0.80
CA THR A 240 -32.32 10.30 1.98
C THR A 240 -33.57 9.42 1.86
N THR A 241 -33.54 8.12 2.19
CA THR A 241 -34.55 7.39 3.00
C THR A 241 -34.07 5.95 3.26
N SER A 242 -34.31 5.51 4.50
CA SER A 242 -34.04 4.21 5.12
C SER A 242 -35.09 3.13 4.74
N GLY A 243 -34.67 1.86 4.67
CA GLY A 243 -35.53 0.72 5.08
C GLY A 243 -35.70 -0.45 4.10
N GLN A 244 -35.20 -1.61 4.55
CA GLN A 244 -35.75 -2.97 4.42
C GLN A 244 -35.76 -3.71 3.07
N GLY A 245 -35.32 -4.98 3.15
CA GLY A 245 -35.05 -5.89 2.04
C GLY A 245 -36.27 -6.26 1.21
N GLY A 246 -36.07 -6.20 -0.09
CA GLY A 246 -36.92 -6.74 -1.14
C GLY A 246 -36.02 -7.20 -2.29
N SER A 247 -36.42 -8.29 -2.96
CA SER A 247 -35.73 -8.94 -4.07
C SER A 247 -35.06 -7.96 -5.06
N ASN A 248 -33.73 -7.97 -5.12
CA ASN A 248 -32.87 -7.06 -5.90
C ASN A 248 -33.21 -6.96 -7.40
N SER A 249 -33.90 -7.95 -7.98
CA SER A 249 -34.04 -8.06 -9.44
C SER A 249 -34.92 -6.99 -10.10
N GLU A 250 -35.75 -6.24 -9.37
CA GLU A 250 -36.64 -5.21 -9.96
C GLU A 250 -36.01 -3.81 -10.04
N ARG A 251 -34.85 -3.58 -9.40
CA ARG A 251 -34.14 -2.29 -9.39
C ARG A 251 -32.92 -2.24 -10.31
N VAL A 252 -32.63 -3.36 -10.97
CA VAL A 252 -31.46 -3.51 -11.84
C VAL A 252 -31.80 -3.05 -13.25
N THR A 253 -31.07 -2.06 -13.72
CA THR A 253 -31.16 -1.56 -15.10
C THR A 253 -30.12 -2.21 -15.99
N LEU A 254 -28.92 -2.48 -15.46
CA LEU A 254 -27.83 -3.16 -16.15
C LEU A 254 -26.88 -3.80 -15.12
N TRP A 255 -26.80 -5.14 -15.11
CA TRP A 255 -25.88 -5.85 -14.21
C TRP A 255 -24.42 -5.47 -14.50
N GLY A 256 -23.73 -5.03 -13.46
CA GLY A 256 -22.34 -4.58 -13.48
C GLY A 256 -22.14 -3.07 -13.71
N ASP A 257 -23.20 -2.30 -14.01
CA ASP A 257 -23.14 -0.84 -14.20
C ASP A 257 -23.37 -0.10 -12.88
N ALA A 258 -22.35 -0.11 -12.02
CA ALA A 258 -22.42 0.45 -10.68
C ALA A 258 -22.32 1.98 -10.67
N ASN A 259 -21.68 2.59 -11.67
CA ASN A 259 -21.59 4.05 -11.78
C ASN A 259 -22.80 4.68 -12.51
N CYS A 260 -23.71 3.84 -13.05
CA CYS A 260 -24.92 4.21 -13.79
C CYS A 260 -24.65 5.01 -15.07
N ASP A 261 -23.53 4.75 -15.74
CA ASP A 261 -23.16 5.40 -17.02
C ASP A 261 -23.65 4.64 -18.26
N LYS A 262 -24.34 3.51 -18.06
CA LYS A 262 -24.91 2.60 -19.07
C LYS A 262 -23.86 1.78 -19.83
N ALA A 263 -22.63 1.76 -19.36
CA ALA A 263 -21.60 0.82 -19.77
C ALA A 263 -21.24 -0.09 -18.59
N VAL A 264 -20.73 -1.28 -18.90
CA VAL A 264 -20.06 -2.13 -17.90
C VAL A 264 -18.59 -2.09 -18.25
N ASP A 265 -17.77 -1.48 -17.42
CA ASP A 265 -16.32 -1.42 -17.55
C ASP A 265 -15.57 -1.37 -16.21
N VAL A 266 -14.28 -1.03 -16.25
CA VAL A 266 -13.44 -1.01 -15.03
C VAL A 266 -13.85 0.11 -14.08
N SER A 267 -14.49 1.17 -14.58
CA SER A 267 -14.98 2.32 -13.81
C SER A 267 -16.05 1.90 -12.82
N ASP A 268 -16.84 0.88 -13.12
CA ASP A 268 -17.82 0.29 -12.21
C ASP A 268 -17.16 -0.42 -11.03
N ALA A 269 -16.15 -1.24 -11.31
CA ALA A 269 -15.35 -1.90 -10.28
C ALA A 269 -14.63 -0.86 -9.40
N VAL A 270 -14.13 0.21 -10.02
CA VAL A 270 -13.49 1.35 -9.35
C VAL A 270 -14.44 2.05 -8.39
N ILE A 271 -15.65 2.42 -8.82
CA ILE A 271 -16.59 3.16 -7.96
C ILE A 271 -17.11 2.30 -6.80
N ILE A 272 -17.29 0.98 -7.02
CA ILE A 272 -17.63 0.04 -5.94
C ILE A 272 -16.54 0.07 -4.87
N MET A 273 -15.28 -0.13 -5.26
CA MET A 273 -14.14 -0.11 -4.32
C MET A 273 -14.01 1.23 -3.59
N GLN A 274 -14.13 2.34 -4.32
CA GLN A 274 -14.08 3.68 -3.75
C GLN A 274 -15.20 3.91 -2.73
N SER A 275 -16.42 3.43 -2.99
CA SER A 275 -17.56 3.56 -2.08
C SER A 275 -17.41 2.73 -0.80
N ILE A 276 -16.73 1.58 -0.87
CA ILE A 276 -16.41 0.73 0.28
C ILE A 276 -15.25 1.33 1.07
N ALA A 277 -14.24 1.84 0.37
CA ALA A 277 -13.04 2.42 0.95
C ALA A 277 -13.38 3.72 1.68
N ASN A 278 -14.10 4.65 1.03
CA ASN A 278 -14.42 5.98 1.54
C ASN A 278 -15.90 6.34 1.27
N PRO A 279 -16.86 5.76 2.03
CA PRO A 279 -18.30 5.96 1.82
C PRO A 279 -18.77 7.40 2.10
N SER A 280 -17.98 8.19 2.81
CA SER A 280 -18.22 9.63 2.99
C SER A 280 -18.09 10.39 1.68
N LYS A 281 -17.05 10.07 0.88
CA LYS A 281 -16.70 10.77 -0.35
C LYS A 281 -17.35 10.17 -1.59
N TYR A 282 -17.37 8.84 -1.71
CA TYR A 282 -17.90 8.14 -2.88
C TYR A 282 -19.17 7.41 -2.48
N LYS A 283 -20.27 7.72 -3.18
CA LYS A 283 -21.59 7.16 -2.89
C LYS A 283 -22.13 6.51 -4.15
N LEU A 284 -22.58 5.27 -4.01
CA LEU A 284 -23.41 4.61 -5.02
C LEU A 284 -24.85 5.08 -4.82
N THR A 285 -25.52 5.37 -5.95
CA THR A 285 -26.98 5.52 -5.98
C THR A 285 -27.63 4.19 -5.62
N ASP A 286 -28.92 4.18 -5.30
CA ASP A 286 -29.59 2.90 -5.07
C ASP A 286 -29.64 2.01 -6.32
N GLU A 287 -29.72 2.62 -7.51
CA GLU A 287 -29.59 1.91 -8.79
C GLU A 287 -28.19 1.32 -8.93
N GLY A 288 -27.14 2.10 -8.67
CA GLY A 288 -25.75 1.63 -8.72
C GLY A 288 -25.46 0.51 -7.72
N LYS A 289 -26.10 0.53 -6.55
CA LYS A 289 -26.04 -0.59 -5.60
C LYS A 289 -26.72 -1.84 -6.14
N ALA A 290 -27.88 -1.70 -6.77
CA ALA A 290 -28.59 -2.85 -7.34
C ALA A 290 -27.86 -3.42 -8.56
N ASN A 291 -27.41 -2.57 -9.48
CA ASN A 291 -26.63 -2.95 -10.65
C ASN A 291 -25.27 -3.57 -10.27
N GLY A 292 -24.63 -3.03 -9.23
CA GLY A 292 -23.31 -3.45 -8.79
C GLY A 292 -23.29 -4.71 -7.92
N ASP A 293 -24.40 -5.15 -7.34
CA ASP A 293 -24.49 -6.35 -6.47
C ASP A 293 -24.57 -7.63 -7.33
N VAL A 294 -23.42 -8.03 -7.88
CA VAL A 294 -23.26 -9.07 -8.90
C VAL A 294 -22.52 -10.32 -8.43
N ASN A 295 -21.96 -10.32 -7.22
CA ASN A 295 -21.39 -11.49 -6.56
C ASN A 295 -22.27 -11.89 -5.39
N LYS A 296 -22.82 -13.11 -5.38
CA LYS A 296 -23.82 -13.54 -4.38
C LYS A 296 -24.94 -12.51 -4.21
N ASN A 297 -25.49 -12.10 -5.36
CA ASN A 297 -26.51 -11.06 -5.46
C ASN A 297 -27.52 -11.13 -4.31
N GLY A 298 -27.62 -10.03 -3.56
CA GLY A 298 -28.50 -9.88 -2.41
C GLY A 298 -27.77 -9.87 -1.06
N ASP A 299 -26.43 -10.00 -1.02
CA ASP A 299 -25.63 -9.72 0.19
C ASP A 299 -25.15 -8.26 0.28
N GLY A 300 -25.49 -7.44 -0.73
CA GLY A 300 -25.17 -6.02 -0.83
C GLY A 300 -23.81 -5.77 -1.50
N ILE A 301 -23.44 -4.51 -1.66
CA ILE A 301 -22.18 -4.16 -2.34
C ILE A 301 -20.96 -4.55 -1.48
N THR A 302 -20.10 -5.37 -2.06
CA THR A 302 -18.84 -5.87 -1.51
C THR A 302 -17.68 -5.71 -2.50
N GLY A 303 -16.44 -5.95 -2.04
CA GLY A 303 -15.28 -5.99 -2.94
C GLY A 303 -15.33 -7.17 -3.93
N ALA A 304 -16.11 -8.22 -3.64
CA ALA A 304 -16.25 -9.37 -4.52
C ALA A 304 -17.06 -9.03 -5.79
N ASP A 305 -17.97 -8.06 -5.70
CA ASP A 305 -18.71 -7.53 -6.84
C ASP A 305 -17.81 -6.87 -7.87
N ALA A 306 -16.93 -5.98 -7.40
CA ALA A 306 -15.94 -5.34 -8.24
C ALA A 306 -15.00 -6.37 -8.91
N LEU A 307 -14.64 -7.45 -8.21
CA LEU A 307 -13.91 -8.56 -8.81
C LEU A 307 -14.74 -9.29 -9.89
N SER A 308 -16.02 -9.56 -9.65
CA SER A 308 -16.92 -10.18 -10.63
C SER A 308 -17.03 -9.34 -11.90
N ILE A 309 -17.15 -8.01 -11.78
CA ILE A 309 -17.13 -7.08 -12.92
C ILE A 309 -15.79 -7.18 -13.68
N GLN A 310 -14.64 -7.17 -12.98
CA GLN A 310 -13.33 -7.33 -13.62
C GLN A 310 -13.20 -8.68 -14.36
N LYS A 311 -13.67 -9.78 -13.76
CA LYS A 311 -13.69 -11.11 -14.42
C LYS A 311 -14.56 -11.09 -15.68
N TYR A 312 -15.73 -10.45 -15.63
CA TYR A 312 -16.63 -10.31 -16.76
C TYR A 312 -15.97 -9.51 -17.89
N LYS A 313 -15.30 -8.39 -17.57
CA LYS A 313 -14.53 -7.59 -18.54
C LYS A 313 -13.36 -8.32 -19.17
N LEU A 314 -12.78 -9.28 -18.47
CA LEU A 314 -11.70 -10.14 -18.96
C LEU A 314 -12.22 -11.41 -19.66
N ASN A 315 -13.54 -11.54 -19.87
CA ASN A 315 -14.21 -12.73 -20.42
C ASN A 315 -13.88 -14.03 -19.66
N LEU A 316 -13.56 -13.92 -18.36
CA LEU A 316 -13.32 -15.09 -17.49
C LEU A 316 -14.64 -15.69 -17.00
N ILE A 317 -15.70 -14.89 -16.99
CA ILE A 317 -17.10 -15.28 -16.82
C ILE A 317 -17.92 -14.64 -17.95
N THR A 318 -19.05 -15.24 -18.30
CA THR A 318 -19.84 -14.83 -19.48
C THR A 318 -21.08 -14.03 -19.16
N GLU A 319 -21.49 -13.97 -17.88
CA GLU A 319 -22.70 -13.28 -17.44
C GLU A 319 -22.54 -12.72 -16.02
N LEU A 320 -23.35 -11.70 -15.71
CA LEU A 320 -23.56 -11.15 -14.38
C LEU A 320 -25.08 -11.23 -14.05
N PRO A 321 -25.48 -11.49 -12.80
CA PRO A 321 -24.65 -11.79 -11.63
C PRO A 321 -23.84 -13.09 -11.78
N GLU A 322 -22.62 -13.13 -11.21
CA GLU A 322 -21.77 -14.34 -11.15
C GLU A 322 -22.42 -15.43 -10.26
N SER A 323 -23.20 -15.03 -9.26
CA SER A 323 -23.90 -15.92 -8.32
C SER A 323 -25.01 -15.20 -7.55
N TYR A 324 -25.88 -15.97 -6.88
CA TYR A 324 -27.01 -15.49 -6.06
C TYR A 324 -26.86 -16.03 -4.63
N ASN A 325 -27.33 -15.28 -3.63
CA ASN A 325 -27.36 -15.69 -2.21
C ASN A 325 -28.56 -16.59 -1.89
#